data_AF-A0A7X9IFP0-F1
#
_entry.id   AF-A0A7X9IFP0-F1
#
_cell.length_a   1.000
_cell.length_b   1.000
_cell.length_c   1.000
_cell.angle_alpha   90.00
_cell.angle_beta   90.00
_cell.angle_gamma   90.00
#
_symmetry.space_group_name_H-M   'P 1'
#
loop_
_entity.id
_entity.type
_entity.pdbx_description
1 polymer ?
#
loop_
_entity_poly.entity_id
_entity_poly.type
_entity_poly.pdbx_seq_one_letter_code
_entity_poly.pdbx_strand_id
1 'polypeptide(L)'
;MGIEEKIKNRITELINSGRQLRYGRGDGWVRDELQRQNCIGWLVSAQNLVHLVVNDHGNPYRSSTDRICGNDRGNVAPQAVGEVHAILELLLVDMNLGLLVSIENRVRATAFDDFLDHAKEYAMAGYKNQAGVIAGVVFEDTARTICRNTGIEENGIQLDTLINGLVRAGILTQVQSKRAKAAADVRTRATHADWEKFELEDVKATIEFTEELIRKNLDG
;
A
#
# COMPACT_ATOMS: atom_id res chain seq x y z
N MET A 1 0.61 -19.89 7.26
CA MET A 1 1.62 -18.80 7.33
C MET A 1 1.19 -17.71 6.38
N GLY A 2 0.93 -16.49 6.88
CA GLY A 2 0.49 -15.35 6.08
C GLY A 2 1.54 -14.94 5.04
N ILE A 3 1.12 -14.22 4.00
CA ILE A 3 2.01 -13.78 2.92
C ILE A 3 3.11 -12.84 3.45
N GLU A 4 2.79 -11.96 4.39
CA GLU A 4 3.74 -11.07 5.04
C GLU A 4 4.84 -11.84 5.79
N GLU A 5 4.46 -12.89 6.51
CA GLU A 5 5.41 -13.75 7.23
C GLU A 5 6.33 -14.51 6.27
N LYS A 6 5.81 -14.95 5.11
CA LYS A 6 6.66 -15.55 4.05
C LYS A 6 7.68 -14.54 3.50
N ILE A 7 7.27 -13.29 3.31
CA ILE A 7 8.14 -12.21 2.83
C ILE A 7 9.22 -11.89 3.87
N LYS A 8 8.86 -11.70 5.15
CA LYS A 8 9.83 -11.45 6.23
C LYS A 8 10.86 -12.57 6.36
N ASN A 9 10.41 -13.83 6.27
CA ASN A 9 11.30 -14.98 6.24
C ASN A 9 12.25 -14.94 5.03
N ARG A 10 11.73 -14.61 3.84
CA ARG A 10 12.55 -14.50 2.64
C ARG A 10 13.58 -13.36 2.72
N ILE A 11 13.22 -12.21 3.30
CA ILE A 11 14.17 -11.11 3.54
C ILE A 11 15.27 -11.58 4.49
N THR A 12 14.92 -12.28 5.57
CA THR A 12 15.86 -12.83 6.54
C THR A 12 16.84 -13.82 5.90
N GLU A 13 16.36 -14.71 5.03
CA GLU A 13 17.21 -15.62 4.24
C GLU A 13 18.20 -14.87 3.35
N LEU A 14 17.76 -13.80 2.66
CA LEU A 14 18.63 -12.98 1.83
C LEU A 14 19.68 -12.22 2.63
N ILE A 15 19.30 -11.63 3.76
CA ILE A 15 20.26 -11.00 4.69
C ILE A 15 21.33 -12.01 5.09
N ASN A 16 20.91 -13.20 5.56
CA ASN A 16 21.86 -14.23 6.01
C ASN A 16 22.80 -14.71 4.91
N SER A 17 22.28 -14.94 3.70
CA SER A 17 23.10 -15.37 2.55
C SER A 17 24.01 -14.25 2.01
N GLY A 18 23.61 -12.99 2.12
CA GLY A 18 24.39 -11.83 1.68
C GLY A 18 25.59 -11.48 2.58
N ARG A 19 25.56 -11.89 3.86
CA ARG A 19 26.61 -11.57 4.85
C ARG A 19 28.02 -11.94 4.42
N GLN A 20 28.20 -13.08 3.74
CA GLN A 20 29.52 -13.53 3.28
C GLN A 20 29.85 -13.05 1.87
N LEU A 21 28.82 -12.79 1.05
CA LEU A 21 28.99 -12.34 -0.33
C LEU A 21 29.50 -10.90 -0.41
N ARG A 22 29.16 -10.06 0.59
CA ARG A 22 29.61 -8.66 0.67
C ARG A 22 31.12 -8.46 0.88
N TYR A 23 31.85 -9.52 1.25
CA TYR A 23 33.29 -9.44 1.50
C TYR A 23 34.09 -9.93 0.29
N GLY A 24 34.76 -8.99 -0.38
CA GLY A 24 35.76 -9.28 -1.40
C GLY A 24 37.14 -9.63 -0.82
N ARG A 25 38.19 -9.55 -1.65
CA ARG A 25 39.58 -9.51 -1.22
C ARG A 25 39.86 -8.20 -0.45
N GLY A 26 41.08 -8.02 0.06
CA GLY A 26 41.47 -6.82 0.81
C GLY A 26 41.34 -5.50 0.05
N ASP A 27 41.29 -5.54 -1.29
CA ASP A 27 41.04 -4.41 -2.20
C ASP A 27 39.53 -4.18 -2.48
N GLY A 28 38.65 -5.00 -1.90
CA GLY A 28 37.20 -4.97 -2.12
C GLY A 28 36.73 -5.64 -3.42
N TRP A 29 37.63 -6.25 -4.19
CA TRP A 29 37.28 -6.96 -5.43
C TRP A 29 36.78 -8.38 -5.15
N VAL A 30 36.06 -8.97 -6.09
CA VAL A 30 35.69 -10.39 -6.07
C VAL A 30 36.92 -11.29 -5.87
N ARG A 31 36.76 -12.37 -5.09
CA ARG A 31 37.80 -13.38 -4.85
C ARG A 31 38.00 -14.26 -6.08
N ASP A 32 36.91 -14.66 -6.69
CA ASP A 32 36.84 -15.51 -7.87
C ASP A 32 35.55 -15.23 -8.67
N GLU A 33 35.44 -15.87 -9.83
CA GLU A 33 34.29 -15.74 -10.72
C GLU A 33 33.01 -16.31 -10.11
N LEU A 34 33.11 -17.34 -9.26
CA LEU A 34 31.95 -17.93 -8.58
C LEU A 34 31.32 -16.93 -7.60
N GLN A 35 32.14 -16.21 -6.83
CA GLN A 35 31.67 -15.14 -5.97
C GLN A 35 30.98 -14.05 -6.79
N ARG A 36 31.55 -13.66 -7.94
CA ARG A 36 30.93 -12.65 -8.82
C ARG A 36 29.52 -13.08 -9.24
N GLN A 37 29.37 -14.32 -9.72
CA GLN A 37 28.08 -14.87 -10.15
C GLN A 37 27.07 -14.95 -8.99
N ASN A 38 27.52 -15.39 -7.82
CA ASN A 38 26.69 -15.44 -6.61
C ASN A 38 26.24 -14.03 -6.17
N CYS A 39 27.12 -13.04 -6.23
CA CYS A 39 26.76 -11.64 -5.94
C CYS A 39 25.67 -11.14 -6.91
N ILE A 40 25.81 -11.41 -8.20
CA ILE A 40 24.82 -11.00 -9.22
C ILE A 40 23.47 -11.68 -8.96
N GLY A 41 23.45 -13.00 -8.75
CA GLY A 41 22.21 -13.72 -8.45
C GLY A 41 21.54 -13.23 -7.17
N TRP A 42 22.32 -12.94 -6.14
CA TRP A 42 21.83 -12.38 -4.89
C TRP A 42 21.23 -10.98 -5.09
N LEU A 43 21.90 -10.09 -5.83
CA LEU A 43 21.42 -8.73 -6.12
C LEU A 43 20.09 -8.74 -6.87
N VAL A 44 19.94 -9.61 -7.87
CA VAL A 44 18.68 -9.78 -8.61
C VAL A 44 17.56 -10.28 -7.68
N SER A 45 17.85 -11.28 -6.85
CA SER A 45 16.86 -11.80 -5.90
C SER A 45 16.45 -10.74 -4.86
N ALA A 46 17.40 -9.92 -4.40
CA ALA A 46 17.14 -8.82 -3.46
C ALA A 46 16.28 -7.73 -4.10
N GLN A 47 16.62 -7.29 -5.32
CA GLN A 47 15.86 -6.29 -6.06
C GLN A 47 14.41 -6.73 -6.30
N ASN A 48 14.21 -7.97 -6.74
CA ASN A 48 12.87 -8.51 -6.94
C ASN A 48 12.06 -8.51 -5.63
N LEU A 49 12.70 -8.86 -4.50
CA LEU A 49 12.02 -8.86 -3.22
C LEU A 49 11.63 -7.45 -2.77
N VAL A 50 12.50 -6.45 -2.97
CA VAL A 50 12.16 -5.04 -2.70
C VAL A 50 10.97 -4.59 -3.54
N HIS A 51 10.88 -4.98 -4.81
CA HIS A 51 9.75 -4.64 -5.69
C HIS A 51 8.43 -5.30 -5.25
N LEU A 52 8.48 -6.48 -4.64
CA LEU A 52 7.29 -7.15 -4.10
C LEU A 52 6.77 -6.48 -2.82
N VAL A 53 7.65 -5.80 -2.08
CA VAL A 53 7.34 -5.16 -0.80
C VAL A 53 6.99 -3.69 -0.98
N VAL A 54 7.60 -3.03 -1.96
CA VAL A 54 7.51 -1.58 -2.16
C VAL A 54 7.06 -1.32 -3.59
N ASN A 55 5.76 -1.03 -3.76
CA ASN A 55 5.16 -0.81 -5.07
C ASN A 55 5.49 0.58 -5.66
N ASP A 56 5.76 1.57 -4.82
CA ASP A 56 6.10 2.93 -5.25
C ASP A 56 7.56 3.00 -5.75
N HIS A 57 7.73 3.42 -7.01
CA HIS A 57 9.03 3.63 -7.64
C HIS A 57 9.83 4.79 -7.01
N GLY A 58 9.14 5.78 -6.42
CA GLY A 58 9.75 6.92 -5.75
C GLY A 58 10.27 6.60 -4.35
N ASN A 59 9.85 5.47 -3.76
CA ASN A 59 10.25 5.12 -2.41
C ASN A 59 11.79 4.93 -2.31
N PRO A 60 12.45 5.47 -1.26
CA PRO A 60 13.91 5.39 -1.10
C PRO A 60 14.47 3.96 -1.09
N TYR A 61 13.73 2.99 -0.54
CA TYR A 61 14.13 1.58 -0.55
C TYR A 61 14.23 1.05 -1.97
N ARG A 62 13.20 1.27 -2.79
CA ARG A 62 13.15 0.79 -4.17
C ARG A 62 14.12 1.52 -5.08
N SER A 63 14.06 2.85 -5.11
CA SER A 63 14.92 3.68 -5.97
C SER A 63 16.41 3.49 -5.70
N SER A 64 16.81 3.34 -4.42
CA SER A 64 18.20 3.05 -4.06
C SER A 64 18.63 1.66 -4.52
N THR A 65 17.82 0.62 -4.27
CA THR A 65 18.13 -0.73 -4.75
C THR A 65 18.21 -0.79 -6.27
N ASP A 66 17.30 -0.13 -6.99
CA ASP A 66 17.31 -0.09 -8.45
C ASP A 66 18.56 0.59 -9.01
N ARG A 67 18.96 1.72 -8.42
CA ARG A 67 20.22 2.40 -8.76
C ARG A 67 21.43 1.51 -8.50
N ILE A 68 21.41 0.74 -7.42
CA ILE A 68 22.55 -0.12 -7.06
C ILE A 68 22.66 -1.31 -8.03
N CYS A 69 21.53 -1.98 -8.30
CA CYS A 69 21.45 -3.17 -9.14
C CYS A 69 21.50 -2.88 -10.65
N GLY A 70 21.16 -1.66 -11.09
CA GLY A 70 21.09 -1.30 -12.51
C GLY A 70 22.44 -1.12 -13.22
N ASN A 71 23.55 -1.14 -12.49
CA ASN A 71 24.91 -0.98 -13.06
C ASN A 71 25.63 -2.33 -13.14
N ASP A 72 26.33 -2.60 -14.25
CA ASP A 72 27.30 -3.70 -14.27
C ASP A 72 28.46 -3.38 -13.32
N ARG A 73 28.60 -4.22 -12.29
CA ARG A 73 29.58 -4.02 -11.21
C ARG A 73 30.89 -4.78 -11.45
N GLY A 74 30.95 -5.70 -12.41
CA GLY A 74 32.14 -6.51 -12.68
C GLY A 74 32.79 -7.04 -11.38
N ASN A 75 34.06 -6.64 -11.15
CA ASN A 75 34.84 -7.08 -9.99
C ASN A 75 34.47 -6.43 -8.66
N VAL A 76 33.65 -5.38 -8.63
CA VAL A 76 33.22 -4.71 -7.38
C VAL A 76 31.81 -5.13 -6.93
N ALA A 77 31.29 -6.24 -7.47
CA ALA A 77 29.99 -6.80 -7.08
C ALA A 77 29.80 -7.01 -5.55
N PRO A 78 30.82 -7.40 -4.74
CA PRO A 78 30.67 -7.53 -3.28
C PRO A 78 30.25 -6.22 -2.60
N GLN A 79 30.70 -5.07 -3.09
CA GLN A 79 30.36 -3.76 -2.51
C GLN A 79 28.88 -3.46 -2.71
N ALA A 80 28.35 -3.73 -3.90
CA ALA A 80 26.92 -3.60 -4.20
C ALA A 80 26.06 -4.54 -3.34
N VAL A 81 26.53 -5.78 -3.11
CA VAL A 81 25.87 -6.70 -2.16
C VAL A 81 25.85 -6.09 -0.77
N GLY A 82 26.96 -5.49 -0.31
CA GLY A 82 27.02 -4.80 0.97
C GLY A 82 26.01 -3.66 1.10
N GLU A 83 25.90 -2.82 0.07
CA GLU A 83 24.94 -1.71 0.03
C GLU A 83 23.49 -2.21 0.08
N VAL A 84 23.11 -3.15 -0.78
CA VAL A 84 21.74 -3.69 -0.80
C VAL A 84 21.44 -4.51 0.46
N HIS A 85 22.42 -5.20 1.03
CA HIS A 85 22.26 -5.92 2.30
C HIS A 85 21.88 -4.96 3.44
N ALA A 86 22.54 -3.81 3.54
CA ALA A 86 22.19 -2.79 4.53
C ALA A 86 20.77 -2.24 4.32
N ILE A 87 20.36 -2.06 3.06
CA ILE A 87 18.99 -1.65 2.70
C ILE A 87 17.98 -2.71 3.16
N LEU A 88 18.24 -4.00 2.91
CA LEU A 88 17.34 -5.09 3.35
C LEU A 88 17.24 -5.20 4.88
N GLU A 89 18.34 -4.96 5.62
CA GLU A 89 18.32 -4.94 7.09
C GLU A 89 17.39 -3.84 7.62
N LEU A 90 17.51 -2.62 7.07
CA LEU A 90 16.64 -1.50 7.43
C LEU A 90 15.18 -1.74 7.01
N LEU A 91 14.96 -2.26 5.79
CA LEU A 91 13.64 -2.60 5.30
C LEU A 91 12.94 -3.59 6.24
N LEU A 92 13.65 -4.63 6.71
CA LEU A 92 13.09 -5.61 7.65
C LEU A 92 12.72 -4.98 8.99
N VAL A 93 13.54 -4.04 9.50
CA VAL A 93 13.23 -3.30 10.73
C VAL A 93 11.95 -2.48 10.55
N ASP A 94 11.85 -1.69 9.49
CA ASP A 94 10.68 -0.85 9.23
C ASP A 94 9.40 -1.66 8.98
N MET A 95 9.53 -2.82 8.33
CA MET A 95 8.44 -3.78 8.19
C MET A 95 7.95 -4.31 9.54
N ASN A 96 8.87 -4.67 10.44
CA ASN A 96 8.50 -5.16 11.77
C ASN A 96 7.86 -4.08 12.64
N LEU A 97 8.17 -2.80 12.38
CA LEU A 97 7.53 -1.65 13.01
C LEU A 97 6.21 -1.24 12.33
N GLY A 98 5.82 -1.88 11.22
CA GLY A 98 4.60 -1.56 10.47
C GLY A 98 4.67 -0.26 9.66
N LEU A 99 5.88 0.32 9.47
CA LEU A 99 6.06 1.61 8.82
C LEU A 99 5.78 1.58 7.32
N LEU A 100 5.98 0.43 6.65
CA LEU A 100 5.68 0.30 5.22
C LEU A 100 4.17 0.35 4.93
N VAL A 101 3.36 -0.32 5.76
CA VAL A 101 1.89 -0.26 5.65
C VAL A 101 1.40 1.17 5.88
N SER A 102 2.02 1.89 6.83
CA SER A 102 1.73 3.32 7.05
C SER A 102 2.05 4.17 5.82
N ILE A 103 3.18 3.95 5.15
CA ILE A 103 3.55 4.67 3.92
C ILE A 103 2.59 4.36 2.77
N GLU A 104 2.26 3.09 2.51
CA GLU A 104 1.30 2.72 1.47
C GLU A 104 -0.09 3.31 1.73
N ASN A 105 -0.54 3.29 2.99
CA ASN A 105 -1.79 3.93 3.40
C ASN A 105 -1.75 5.44 3.19
N ARG A 106 -0.63 6.11 3.48
CA ARG A 106 -0.47 7.56 3.25
C ARG A 106 -0.48 7.91 1.77
N VAL A 107 0.23 7.18 0.92
CA VAL A 107 0.22 7.40 -0.54
C VAL A 107 -1.19 7.18 -1.11
N ARG A 108 -1.85 6.11 -0.68
CA ARG A 108 -3.24 5.82 -1.02
C ARG A 108 -4.17 6.96 -0.57
N ALA A 109 -4.04 7.43 0.68
CA ALA A 109 -4.83 8.53 1.20
C ALA A 109 -4.64 9.80 0.34
N THR A 110 -3.41 10.16 -0.02
CA THR A 110 -3.14 11.32 -0.91
C THR A 110 -3.80 11.19 -2.28
N ALA A 111 -3.69 10.03 -2.95
CA ALA A 111 -4.35 9.83 -4.25
C ALA A 111 -5.88 9.86 -4.14
N PHE A 112 -6.44 9.40 -3.02
CA PHE A 112 -7.87 9.43 -2.79
C PHE A 112 -8.38 10.78 -2.32
N ASP A 113 -7.56 11.59 -1.64
CA ASP A 113 -7.87 13.00 -1.36
C ASP A 113 -8.02 13.76 -2.68
N ASP A 114 -7.12 13.55 -3.65
CA ASP A 114 -7.24 14.13 -5.00
C ASP A 114 -8.55 13.69 -5.69
N PHE A 115 -8.92 12.41 -5.58
CA PHE A 115 -10.20 11.93 -6.13
C PHE A 115 -11.42 12.47 -5.40
N LEU A 116 -11.36 12.60 -4.07
CA LEU A 116 -12.45 13.14 -3.28
C LEU A 116 -12.64 14.63 -3.56
N ASP A 117 -11.55 15.36 -3.81
CA ASP A 117 -11.57 16.74 -4.26
C ASP A 117 -12.17 16.87 -5.67
N HIS A 118 -11.82 15.99 -6.61
CA HIS A 118 -12.52 15.92 -7.90
C HIS A 118 -14.03 15.62 -7.73
N ALA A 119 -14.40 14.74 -6.81
CA ALA A 119 -15.81 14.45 -6.54
C ALA A 119 -16.55 15.69 -5.99
N LYS A 120 -15.90 16.49 -5.13
CA LYS A 120 -16.44 17.77 -4.65
C LYS A 120 -16.61 18.76 -5.79
N GLU A 121 -15.60 18.94 -6.64
CA GLU A 121 -15.65 19.85 -7.78
C GLU A 121 -16.81 19.49 -8.72
N TYR A 122 -16.97 18.21 -9.05
CA TYR A 122 -18.10 17.73 -9.85
C TYR A 122 -19.44 17.95 -9.15
N ALA A 123 -19.54 17.70 -7.84
CA ALA A 123 -20.77 17.92 -7.09
C ALA A 123 -21.14 19.41 -7.04
N MET A 124 -20.16 20.30 -6.87
CA MET A 124 -20.34 21.75 -6.91
C MET A 124 -20.80 22.24 -8.28
N ALA A 125 -20.28 21.63 -9.35
CA ALA A 125 -20.68 21.94 -10.72
C ALA A 125 -22.00 21.24 -11.16
N GLY A 126 -22.66 20.49 -10.29
CA GLY A 126 -23.93 19.81 -10.58
C GLY A 126 -23.79 18.51 -11.38
N TYR A 127 -22.57 18.02 -11.59
CA TYR A 127 -22.28 16.74 -12.25
C TYR A 127 -22.51 15.57 -11.29
N LYS A 128 -23.78 15.37 -10.88
CA LYS A 128 -24.24 14.38 -9.89
C LYS A 128 -23.69 12.98 -10.15
N ASN A 129 -23.80 12.51 -11.39
CA ASN A 129 -23.49 11.12 -11.74
C ASN A 129 -21.99 10.85 -11.62
N GLN A 130 -21.17 11.75 -12.15
CA GLN A 130 -19.70 11.70 -12.10
C GLN A 130 -19.22 11.79 -10.65
N ALA A 131 -19.74 12.75 -9.90
CA ALA A 131 -19.43 12.92 -8.48
C ALA A 131 -19.82 11.67 -7.67
N GLY A 132 -21.01 11.10 -7.92
CA GLY A 132 -21.49 9.89 -7.24
C GLY A 132 -20.63 8.66 -7.49
N VAL A 133 -20.15 8.47 -8.73
CA VAL A 133 -19.21 7.38 -9.06
C VAL A 133 -17.90 7.55 -8.29
N ILE A 134 -17.29 8.73 -8.35
CA ILE A 134 -15.98 8.96 -7.74
C ILE A 134 -16.09 8.88 -6.20
N ALA A 135 -17.04 9.61 -5.60
CA ALA A 135 -17.27 9.58 -4.16
C ALA A 135 -17.59 8.17 -3.65
N GLY A 136 -18.42 7.41 -4.37
CA GLY A 136 -18.77 6.05 -4.01
C GLY A 136 -17.58 5.10 -4.02
N VAL A 137 -16.68 5.21 -5.00
CA VAL A 137 -15.46 4.40 -5.08
C VAL A 137 -14.48 4.78 -3.97
N VAL A 138 -14.27 6.08 -3.70
CA VAL A 138 -13.40 6.53 -2.61
C VAL A 138 -13.93 6.05 -1.25
N PHE A 139 -15.24 6.12 -1.04
CA PHE A 139 -15.89 5.61 0.16
C PHE A 139 -15.63 4.11 0.38
N GLU A 140 -15.81 3.29 -0.66
CA GLU A 140 -15.57 1.85 -0.55
C GLU A 140 -14.11 1.53 -0.21
N ASP A 141 -13.15 2.15 -0.89
CA ASP A 141 -11.73 1.91 -0.59
C ASP A 141 -11.36 2.36 0.82
N THR A 142 -11.90 3.50 1.27
CA THR A 142 -11.73 4.00 2.65
C THR A 142 -12.26 2.98 3.66
N ALA A 143 -13.49 2.48 3.48
CA ALA A 143 -14.08 1.49 4.38
C ALA A 143 -13.29 0.16 4.42
N ARG A 144 -12.82 -0.31 3.25
CA ARG A 144 -11.97 -1.52 3.15
C ARG A 144 -10.62 -1.32 3.81
N THR A 145 -10.00 -0.14 3.64
CA THR A 145 -8.73 0.20 4.28
C THR A 145 -8.85 0.22 5.79
N ILE A 146 -9.94 0.78 6.34
CA ILE A 146 -10.21 0.72 7.79
C ILE A 146 -10.37 -0.74 8.26
N CYS A 147 -11.06 -1.60 7.50
CA CYS A 147 -11.16 -3.02 7.82
C CYS A 147 -9.77 -3.68 7.89
N ARG A 148 -8.92 -3.47 6.89
CA ARG A 148 -7.55 -4.02 6.88
C ARG A 148 -6.73 -3.55 8.07
N ASN A 149 -6.76 -2.25 8.37
CA ASN A 149 -6.01 -1.66 9.49
C ASN A 149 -6.51 -2.16 10.86
N THR A 150 -7.75 -2.66 10.94
CA THR A 150 -8.36 -3.19 12.16
C THR A 150 -8.39 -4.72 12.22
N GLY A 151 -7.72 -5.39 11.27
CA GLY A 151 -7.61 -6.84 11.23
C GLY A 151 -8.88 -7.57 10.78
N ILE A 152 -9.82 -6.88 10.13
CA ILE A 152 -11.03 -7.46 9.54
C ILE A 152 -10.71 -7.89 8.10
N GLU A 153 -10.84 -9.19 7.79
CA GLU A 153 -10.74 -9.69 6.41
C GLU A 153 -11.80 -9.01 5.53
N GLU A 154 -11.39 -8.47 4.39
CA GLU A 154 -12.28 -7.70 3.51
C GLU A 154 -12.38 -8.23 2.08
N ASN A 155 -11.39 -9.03 1.64
CA ASN A 155 -11.30 -9.51 0.27
C ASN A 155 -12.53 -10.35 -0.11
N GLY A 156 -13.22 -9.95 -1.18
CA GLY A 156 -14.40 -10.66 -1.69
C GLY A 156 -15.65 -10.53 -0.81
N ILE A 157 -15.61 -9.74 0.26
CA ILE A 157 -16.74 -9.53 1.18
C ILE A 157 -17.56 -8.32 0.74
N GLN A 158 -18.89 -8.45 0.83
CA GLN A 158 -19.84 -7.38 0.52
C GLN A 158 -19.71 -6.19 1.48
N LEU A 159 -19.81 -4.98 0.94
CA LEU A 159 -19.60 -3.74 1.70
C LEU A 159 -20.53 -3.60 2.92
N ASP A 160 -21.80 -4.02 2.83
CA ASP A 160 -22.70 -4.02 4.00
C ASP A 160 -22.20 -4.91 5.13
N THR A 161 -21.62 -6.07 4.78
CA THR A 161 -21.03 -6.99 5.76
C THR A 161 -19.82 -6.37 6.44
N LEU A 162 -18.98 -5.65 5.69
CA LEU A 162 -17.84 -4.91 6.23
C LEU A 162 -18.28 -3.81 7.19
N ILE A 163 -19.29 -3.02 6.81
CA ILE A 163 -19.85 -1.96 7.67
C ILE A 163 -20.35 -2.56 8.99
N ASN A 164 -21.07 -3.69 8.94
CA ASN A 164 -21.53 -4.36 10.15
C ASN A 164 -20.34 -4.90 10.98
N GLY A 165 -19.28 -5.37 10.33
CA GLY A 165 -18.02 -5.77 10.98
C GLY A 165 -17.36 -4.61 11.74
N LEU A 166 -17.26 -3.44 11.11
CA LEU A 166 -16.70 -2.23 11.73
C LEU A 166 -17.50 -1.76 12.96
N VAL A 167 -18.81 -1.94 12.95
CA VAL A 167 -19.66 -1.67 14.13
C VAL A 167 -19.37 -2.64 15.26
N ARG A 168 -19.26 -3.94 14.95
CA ARG A 168 -18.92 -4.98 15.95
C ARG A 168 -17.54 -4.76 16.57
N ALA A 169 -16.59 -4.26 15.77
CA ALA A 169 -15.27 -3.87 16.24
C ALA A 169 -15.24 -2.54 17.02
N GLY A 170 -16.37 -1.85 17.17
CA GLY A 170 -16.46 -0.57 17.87
C GLY A 170 -15.87 0.63 17.13
N ILE A 171 -15.48 0.46 15.87
CA ILE A 171 -14.87 1.50 15.02
C ILE A 171 -15.94 2.49 14.54
N LEU A 172 -17.09 1.96 14.11
CA LEU A 172 -18.26 2.74 13.73
C LEU A 172 -19.34 2.69 14.80
N THR A 173 -19.95 3.84 15.10
CA THR A 173 -21.20 3.88 15.87
C THR A 173 -22.37 3.38 15.02
N GLN A 174 -23.50 3.07 15.67
CA GLN A 174 -24.74 2.71 14.96
C GLN A 174 -25.25 3.83 14.04
N VAL A 175 -25.01 5.09 14.40
CA VAL A 175 -25.36 6.25 13.57
C VAL A 175 -24.46 6.31 12.33
N GLN A 176 -23.15 6.14 12.51
CA GLN A 176 -22.20 6.09 11.40
C GLN A 176 -22.45 4.91 10.47
N SER A 177 -22.89 3.75 11.01
CA SER A 177 -23.31 2.60 10.20
C SER A 177 -24.42 2.95 9.21
N LYS A 178 -25.44 3.72 9.64
CA LYS A 178 -26.53 4.14 8.76
C LYS A 178 -26.03 5.05 7.63
N ARG A 179 -25.15 6.01 7.93
CA ARG A 179 -24.51 6.88 6.93
C ARG A 179 -23.63 6.07 5.96
N ALA A 180 -22.88 5.10 6.48
CA ALA A 180 -22.08 4.19 5.68
C ALA A 180 -22.93 3.35 4.70
N LYS A 181 -24.10 2.88 5.15
CA LYS A 181 -25.02 2.13 4.28
C LYS A 181 -25.65 3.01 3.20
N ALA A 182 -25.95 4.27 3.52
CA ALA A 182 -26.40 5.24 2.51
C ALA A 182 -25.32 5.50 1.47
N ALA A 183 -24.07 5.75 1.89
CA ALA A 183 -22.93 5.90 0.98
C ALA A 183 -22.68 4.65 0.13
N ALA A 184 -22.83 3.45 0.71
CA ALA A 184 -22.74 2.18 -0.02
C ALA A 184 -23.85 2.03 -1.07
N ASP A 185 -25.06 2.52 -0.80
CA ASP A 185 -26.16 2.52 -1.79
C ASP A 185 -25.84 3.50 -2.92
N VAL A 186 -25.39 4.73 -2.63
CA VAL A 186 -24.94 5.70 -3.65
C VAL A 186 -23.89 5.08 -4.56
N ARG A 187 -22.85 4.46 -3.99
CA ARG A 187 -21.82 3.71 -4.75
C ARG A 187 -22.46 2.67 -5.65
N THR A 188 -23.34 1.83 -5.10
CA THR A 188 -23.98 0.71 -5.82
C THR A 188 -24.81 1.23 -7.00
N ARG A 189 -25.63 2.25 -6.77
CA ARG A 189 -26.44 2.87 -7.82
C ARG A 189 -25.59 3.52 -8.90
N ALA A 190 -24.59 4.31 -8.50
CA ALA A 190 -23.72 5.01 -9.43
C ALA A 190 -22.93 4.05 -10.32
N THR A 191 -22.36 2.98 -9.75
CA THR A 191 -21.60 1.97 -10.52
C THR A 191 -22.47 1.11 -11.45
N HIS A 192 -23.77 1.00 -11.17
CA HIS A 192 -24.73 0.30 -12.02
C HIS A 192 -25.51 1.25 -12.96
N ALA A 193 -25.14 2.53 -13.00
CA ALA A 193 -25.81 3.57 -13.79
C ALA A 193 -27.31 3.78 -13.45
N ASP A 194 -27.71 3.51 -12.22
CA ASP A 194 -29.05 3.78 -11.69
C ASP A 194 -29.19 5.26 -11.26
N TRP A 195 -29.03 6.21 -12.19
CA TRP A 195 -28.90 7.65 -11.89
C TRP A 195 -30.12 8.29 -11.21
N GLU A 196 -31.30 7.71 -11.40
CA GLU A 196 -32.58 8.18 -10.83
C GLU A 196 -32.82 7.67 -9.40
N LYS A 197 -31.88 6.88 -8.84
CA LYS A 197 -32.02 6.26 -7.51
C LYS A 197 -31.30 7.02 -6.39
N PHE A 198 -30.63 8.11 -6.71
CA PHE A 198 -29.94 8.94 -5.73
C PHE A 198 -29.88 10.39 -6.22
N GLU A 199 -29.81 11.32 -5.28
CA GLU A 199 -29.76 12.76 -5.54
C GLU A 199 -28.37 13.35 -5.27
N LEU A 200 -28.17 14.59 -5.71
CA LEU A 200 -26.91 15.30 -5.50
C LEU A 200 -26.59 15.46 -4.01
N GLU A 201 -27.61 15.62 -3.18
CA GLU A 201 -27.51 15.69 -1.73
C GLU A 201 -26.97 14.39 -1.12
N ASP A 202 -27.35 13.23 -1.67
CA ASP A 202 -26.82 11.93 -1.22
C ASP A 202 -25.33 11.81 -1.55
N VAL A 203 -24.91 12.34 -2.70
CA VAL A 203 -23.50 12.40 -3.10
C VAL A 203 -22.71 13.32 -2.17
N LYS A 204 -23.22 14.52 -1.88
CA LYS A 204 -22.58 15.45 -0.93
C LYS A 204 -22.44 14.82 0.46
N ALA A 205 -23.49 14.17 0.96
CA ALA A 205 -23.44 13.46 2.23
C ALA A 205 -22.43 12.29 2.23
N THR A 206 -22.27 11.61 1.09
CA THR A 206 -21.26 10.56 0.91
C THR A 206 -19.85 11.14 0.98
N ILE A 207 -19.60 12.27 0.31
CA ILE A 207 -18.31 12.98 0.34
C ILE A 207 -17.97 13.38 1.78
N GLU A 208 -18.87 14.12 2.45
CA GLU A 208 -18.66 14.60 3.82
C GLU A 208 -18.39 13.45 4.81
N PHE A 209 -19.14 12.34 4.67
CA PHE A 209 -18.93 11.19 5.53
C PHE A 209 -17.61 10.47 5.23
N THR A 210 -17.19 10.43 3.97
CA THR A 210 -15.89 9.84 3.59
C THR A 210 -14.75 10.64 4.20
N GLU A 211 -14.80 11.98 4.14
CA GLU A 211 -13.81 12.84 4.80
C GLU A 211 -13.75 12.62 6.32
N GLU A 212 -14.91 12.46 6.96
CA GLU A 212 -14.98 12.15 8.39
C GLU A 212 -14.27 10.83 8.71
N LEU A 213 -14.45 9.80 7.87
CA LEU A 213 -13.81 8.50 8.06
C LEU A 213 -12.29 8.56 7.88
N ILE A 214 -11.82 9.26 6.84
CA ILE A 214 -10.39 9.46 6.59
C ILE A 214 -9.75 10.17 7.79
N ARG A 215 -10.28 11.33 8.17
CA ARG A 215 -9.76 12.14 9.28
C ARG A 215 -9.71 11.40 10.61
N LYS A 216 -10.70 10.55 10.87
CA LYS A 216 -10.80 9.85 12.17
C LYS A 216 -9.96 8.57 12.23
N ASN A 217 -9.76 7.88 11.11
CA ASN A 217 -9.23 6.51 11.12
C ASN A 217 -7.94 6.32 10.32
N LEU A 218 -7.59 7.26 9.42
CA LEU A 218 -6.47 7.11 8.48
C LEU A 218 -5.45 8.25 8.62
N ASP A 219 -5.88 9.46 8.99
CA ASP A 219 -4.99 10.59 9.29
C ASP A 219 -4.42 10.47 10.71
N GLY A 220 -3.42 9.59 10.86
CA GLY A 220 -2.59 9.43 12.06
C GLY A 220 -1.28 10.22 11.99
#